data_AF-A0A3C0S797-F1
#
_entry.id   AF-A0A3C0S797-F1
#
_cell.length_a   1.000
_cell.length_b   1.000
_cell.length_c   1.000
_cell.angle_alpha   90.00
_cell.angle_beta   90.00
_cell.angle_gamma   90.00
#
_symmetry.space_group_name_H-M   'P 1'
#
loop_
_entity.id
_entity.type
_entity.pdbx_description
1 polymer ?
#
loop_
_entity_poly.entity_id
_entity_poly.type
_entity_poly.pdbx_seq_one_letter_code
_entity_poly.pdbx_strand_id
1 'polypeptide(L)'
;GQLIQPGQTLAFLVNRAEEKWVMANFKETQIGKFKIGQAVSIEVDAFPNEKFNGSIESLSPTTGSRYSLLPPDNATGNFVKIIQRIPVRIKLTDIPEKLTKLSAGMNANVYVLKN
;
A
#
# COMPACT_ATOMS: atom_id res chain seq x y z
N GLY A 1 4.65 -19.53 34.38
CA GLY A 1 4.76 -18.07 34.18
C GLY A 1 5.91 -17.78 33.26
N GLN A 2 5.84 -16.74 32.43
CA GLN A 2 6.88 -16.40 31.45
C GLN A 2 7.79 -15.30 32.03
N LEU A 3 9.11 -15.52 32.01
CA LEU A 3 10.13 -14.56 32.44
C LEU A 3 10.35 -13.52 31.31
N ILE A 4 10.20 -12.24 31.63
CA ILE A 4 10.34 -11.11 30.70
C ILE A 4 11.68 -10.39 30.96
N GLN A 5 12.38 -10.00 29.88
CA GLN A 5 13.63 -9.25 29.97
C GLN A 5 13.41 -7.74 29.72
N PRO A 6 14.20 -6.86 30.35
CA PRO A 6 14.17 -5.42 30.06
C PRO A 6 14.42 -5.17 28.56
N GLY A 7 13.53 -4.40 27.91
CA GLY A 7 13.61 -4.08 26.49
C GLY A 7 12.82 -5.02 25.56
N GLN A 8 12.16 -6.05 26.11
CA GLN A 8 11.25 -6.89 25.33
C GLN A 8 9.94 -6.13 25.05
N THR A 9 9.62 -5.90 23.77
CA THR A 9 8.35 -5.27 23.37
C THR A 9 7.18 -6.17 23.79
N LEU A 10 6.37 -5.69 24.74
CA LEU A 10 5.25 -6.45 25.32
C LEU A 10 3.93 -6.27 24.56
N ALA A 11 3.76 -5.16 23.82
CA ALA A 11 2.57 -4.87 23.04
C ALA A 11 2.88 -3.85 21.92
N PHE A 12 2.10 -3.92 20.83
CA PHE A 12 2.06 -2.89 19.80
C PHE A 12 0.80 -2.05 20.01
N LEU A 13 0.95 -0.74 20.24
CA LEU A 13 -0.18 0.19 20.22
C LEU A 13 -0.50 0.53 18.76
N VAL A 14 -1.70 0.18 18.31
CA VAL A 14 -2.25 0.67 17.04
C VAL A 14 -3.28 1.73 17.37
N ASN A 15 -3.01 2.98 16.97
CA ASN A 15 -3.88 4.12 17.23
C ASN A 15 -5.20 3.94 16.45
N ARG A 16 -6.31 3.71 17.15
CA ARG A 16 -7.64 3.55 16.53
C ARG A 16 -8.26 4.89 16.10
N ALA A 17 -7.70 6.03 16.54
CA ALA A 17 -8.20 7.36 16.20
C ALA A 17 -7.74 7.86 14.83
N GLU A 18 -6.71 7.22 14.23
CA GLU A 18 -6.27 7.55 12.88
C GLU A 18 -7.20 6.91 11.84
N GLU A 19 -7.56 7.69 10.81
CA GLU A 19 -8.34 7.19 9.66
C GLU A 19 -7.59 6.01 9.04
N LYS A 20 -8.24 4.85 8.87
CA LYS A 20 -7.63 3.68 8.22
C LYS A 20 -7.36 3.98 6.74
N TRP A 21 -6.22 3.51 6.22
CA TRP A 21 -5.87 3.57 4.81
C TRP A 21 -5.39 2.22 4.30
N VAL A 22 -5.34 2.05 2.98
CA VAL A 22 -4.73 0.90 2.32
C VAL A 22 -3.51 1.37 1.52
N MET A 23 -2.40 0.66 1.66
CA MET A 23 -1.21 0.84 0.82
C MET A 23 -1.20 -0.23 -0.27
N ALA A 24 -1.31 0.20 -1.52
CA ALA A 24 -1.38 -0.68 -2.68
C ALA A 24 -0.19 -0.44 -3.61
N ASN A 25 0.51 -1.51 -4.01
CA ASN A 25 1.67 -1.42 -4.89
C ASN A 25 1.27 -1.72 -6.34
N PHE A 26 1.22 -0.69 -7.18
CA PHE A 26 0.85 -0.82 -8.59
C PHE A 26 2.08 -0.78 -9.50
N LYS A 27 2.01 -1.40 -10.68
CA LYS A 27 3.11 -1.30 -11.67
C LYS A 27 3.28 0.16 -12.07
N GLU A 28 4.51 0.61 -12.25
CA GLU A 28 4.83 1.97 -12.73
C GLU A 28 4.03 2.35 -13.99
N THR A 29 3.86 1.40 -14.92
CA THR A 29 3.11 1.59 -16.17
C THR A 29 1.61 1.84 -15.98
N GLN A 30 1.04 1.52 -14.81
CA GLN A 30 -0.36 1.76 -14.48
C GLN A 30 -0.57 3.15 -13.88
N ILE A 31 0.43 3.67 -13.13
CA ILE A 31 0.33 4.93 -12.39
C ILE A 31 0.03 6.13 -13.30
N GLY A 32 0.57 6.14 -14.52
CA GLY A 32 0.36 7.26 -15.45
C GLY A 32 -1.11 7.51 -15.85
N LYS A 33 -2.02 6.58 -15.55
CA LYS A 33 -3.46 6.71 -15.79
C LYS A 33 -4.26 7.07 -14.53
N PHE A 34 -3.62 7.05 -13.36
CA PHE A 34 -4.29 7.28 -12.09
C PHE A 34 -4.46 8.77 -11.81
N LYS A 35 -5.55 9.12 -11.13
CA LYS A 35 -5.81 10.48 -10.65
C LYS A 35 -6.11 10.45 -9.16
N ILE A 36 -5.62 11.45 -8.43
CA ILE A 36 -6.04 11.67 -7.04
C ILE A 36 -7.57 11.85 -7.02
N GLY A 37 -8.24 11.23 -6.05
CA GLY A 37 -9.69 11.16 -5.93
C GLY A 37 -10.36 10.06 -6.76
N GLN A 38 -9.64 9.35 -7.62
CA GLN A 38 -10.23 8.27 -8.43
C GLN A 38 -10.73 7.13 -7.55
N ALA A 39 -11.91 6.61 -7.88
CA ALA A 39 -12.58 5.56 -7.11
C ALA A 39 -11.82 4.22 -7.21
N VAL A 40 -11.81 3.51 -6.08
CA VAL A 40 -11.10 2.25 -5.89
C VAL A 40 -12.00 1.25 -5.18
N SER A 41 -12.03 0.01 -5.69
CA SER A 41 -12.62 -1.15 -5.02
C SER A 41 -11.53 -1.98 -4.37
N ILE A 42 -11.76 -2.40 -3.13
CA ILE A 42 -10.81 -3.16 -2.31
C ILE A 42 -11.51 -4.46 -1.89
N GLU A 43 -10.85 -5.58 -2.12
CA GLU A 43 -11.31 -6.91 -1.74
C GLU A 43 -10.30 -7.48 -0.76
N VAL A 44 -10.75 -7.79 0.46
CA VAL A 44 -9.89 -8.25 1.54
C VAL A 44 -10.07 -9.75 1.70
N ASP A 45 -8.97 -10.52 1.76
CA ASP A 45 -9.02 -11.99 1.77
C ASP A 45 -9.85 -12.55 2.94
N ALA A 46 -9.87 -11.83 4.07
CA ALA A 46 -10.66 -12.19 5.25
C ALA A 46 -12.18 -12.03 5.06
N PHE A 47 -12.61 -11.25 4.07
CA PHE A 47 -14.02 -10.92 3.80
C PHE A 47 -14.33 -11.05 2.29
N PRO A 48 -14.28 -12.25 1.71
CA PRO A 48 -14.40 -12.45 0.26
C PRO A 48 -15.75 -12.02 -0.33
N ASN A 49 -16.80 -11.97 0.50
CA ASN A 49 -18.15 -11.55 0.09
C ASN A 49 -18.42 -10.06 0.34
N GLU A 50 -17.44 -9.30 0.86
CA GLU A 50 -17.58 -7.88 1.15
C GLU A 50 -16.58 -7.05 0.34
N LYS A 51 -17.08 -6.03 -0.37
CA LYS A 51 -16.24 -5.05 -1.06
C LYS A 51 -16.11 -3.81 -0.21
N PHE A 52 -14.90 -3.28 -0.12
CA PHE A 52 -14.60 -2.00 0.51
C PHE A 52 -14.33 -0.95 -0.56
N ASN A 53 -14.71 0.29 -0.28
CA ASN A 53 -14.62 1.40 -1.20
C ASN A 53 -13.60 2.42 -0.71
N GLY A 54 -12.85 2.99 -1.65
CA GLY A 54 -11.90 4.05 -1.36
C GLY A 54 -11.66 4.97 -2.54
N SER A 55 -10.77 5.93 -2.32
CA SER A 55 -10.27 6.83 -3.36
C SER A 55 -8.76 6.95 -3.27
N ILE A 56 -8.10 7.14 -4.42
CA ILE A 56 -6.67 7.43 -4.45
C ILE A 56 -6.42 8.74 -3.69
N GLU A 57 -5.68 8.66 -2.59
CA GLU A 57 -5.33 9.83 -1.79
C GLU A 57 -4.01 10.44 -2.28
N SER A 58 -3.00 9.58 -2.47
CA SER A 58 -1.70 10.02 -2.98
C SER A 58 -0.96 8.89 -3.68
N LEU A 59 -0.12 9.29 -4.63
CA LEU A 59 0.90 8.45 -5.23
C LEU A 59 2.17 8.75 -4.44
N SER A 60 2.68 7.81 -3.65
CA SER A 60 3.88 8.08 -2.83
C SER A 60 5.05 8.42 -3.74
N PRO A 61 5.63 9.63 -3.62
CA PRO A 61 6.63 10.14 -4.56
C PRO A 61 8.02 9.66 -4.17
N THR A 62 8.23 8.35 -3.93
CA THR A 62 9.56 7.84 -3.53
C THR A 62 10.53 7.88 -4.71
N THR A 63 10.93 9.07 -5.14
CA THR A 63 12.11 9.35 -5.94
C THR A 63 13.33 9.30 -5.03
N GLY A 64 13.57 8.14 -4.40
CA GLY A 64 14.72 7.90 -3.52
C GLY A 64 15.95 7.33 -4.23
N SER A 65 15.87 7.03 -5.53
CA SER A 65 16.91 6.25 -6.23
C SER A 65 17.49 6.93 -7.49
N ARG A 66 17.21 8.21 -7.74
CA ARG A 66 17.90 8.96 -8.82
C ARG A 66 19.27 9.53 -8.44
N TYR A 67 19.81 9.17 -7.27
CA TYR A 67 21.16 9.57 -6.86
C TYR A 67 21.98 8.35 -6.44
N SER A 68 22.33 7.49 -7.41
CA SER A 68 23.64 6.83 -7.37
C SER A 68 24.55 7.62 -8.29
N LEU A 69 25.59 8.25 -7.74
CA LEU A 69 26.67 8.93 -8.49
C LEU A 69 27.63 7.94 -9.18
N LEU A 70 27.30 6.65 -9.18
CA LEU A 70 28.07 5.62 -9.85
C LEU A 70 27.18 4.96 -10.90
N PRO A 71 27.54 5.04 -12.20
CA PRO A 71 26.97 4.11 -13.17
C PRO A 71 27.30 2.70 -12.66
N PRO A 72 26.32 1.78 -12.60
CA PRO A 72 26.68 0.37 -12.50
C PRO A 72 27.49 0.07 -13.77
N ASP A 73 28.73 -0.36 -13.57
CA ASP A 73 29.61 -0.85 -14.62
C ASP A 73 28.99 -2.11 -15.25
N ASN A 74 28.03 -1.90 -16.15
CA ASN A 74 27.32 -2.93 -16.89
C ASN A 74 27.94 -3.09 -18.28
N ALA A 75 29.27 -3.19 -18.37
CA ALA A 75 30.04 -3.38 -19.59
C ALA A 75 29.90 -4.79 -20.23
N THR A 76 28.75 -5.47 -20.05
CA THR A 76 28.47 -6.81 -20.60
C THR A 76 27.15 -6.92 -21.37
N GLY A 77 26.39 -5.84 -21.55
CA GLY A 77 25.33 -5.77 -22.56
C GLY A 77 24.03 -6.56 -22.28
N ASN A 78 23.84 -7.13 -21.10
CA ASN A 78 22.57 -7.79 -20.73
C ASN A 78 21.67 -6.85 -19.91
N PHE A 79 20.67 -6.24 -20.55
CA PHE A 79 19.65 -5.44 -19.86
C PHE A 79 18.44 -6.32 -19.49
N VAL A 80 18.30 -6.69 -18.22
CA VAL A 80 17.07 -7.30 -17.70
C VAL A 80 16.15 -6.21 -17.16
N LYS A 81 15.02 -5.97 -17.82
CA LYS A 81 14.01 -5.00 -17.38
C LYS A 81 13.22 -5.56 -16.19
N ILE A 82 13.42 -4.98 -15.01
CA ILE A 82 12.67 -5.32 -13.78
C ILE A 82 11.42 -4.43 -13.69
N ILE A 83 10.27 -5.04 -13.38
CA ILE A 83 9.01 -4.31 -13.17
C ILE A 83 9.07 -3.61 -11.81
N GLN A 84 9.09 -2.28 -11.83
CA GLN A 84 8.98 -1.48 -10.60
C GLN A 84 7.52 -1.33 -10.19
N ARG A 85 7.30 -1.34 -8.86
CA ARG A 85 6.00 -1.05 -8.27
C ARG A 85 6.06 0.22 -7.44
N ILE A 86 5.04 1.05 -7.58
CA ILE A 86 4.92 2.32 -6.91
C ILE A 86 3.84 2.19 -5.83
N PRO A 87 4.14 2.54 -4.57
CA PRO A 87 3.15 2.57 -3.52
C PRO A 87 2.13 3.69 -3.75
N VAL A 88 0.86 3.35 -3.64
CA VAL A 88 -0.28 4.26 -3.74
C VAL A 88 -1.08 4.16 -2.47
N ARG A 89 -1.34 5.30 -1.84
CA ARG A 89 -2.15 5.40 -0.63
C ARG A 89 -3.60 5.60 -1.02
N ILE A 90 -4.47 4.72 -0.50
CA ILE A 90 -5.90 4.73 -0.73
C ILE A 90 -6.60 5.10 0.57
N LYS A 91 -7.36 6.19 0.54
CA LYS A 91 -8.27 6.57 1.63
C LYS A 91 -9.52 5.73 1.55
N LEU A 92 -9.91 5.12 2.66
CA LEU A 92 -11.16 4.36 2.77
C LEU A 92 -12.34 5.34 2.89
N THR A 93 -13.43 5.02 2.20
CA THR A 93 -14.60 5.92 2.05
C THR A 93 -15.92 5.28 2.49
N ASP A 94 -15.90 4.02 2.92
CA ASP A 94 -17.06 3.39 3.56
C ASP A 94 -17.32 3.98 4.96
N ILE A 95 -18.52 3.70 5.49
CA ILE A 95 -18.92 4.09 6.84
C ILE A 95 -18.00 3.47 7.93
N PRO A 96 -17.76 4.18 9.05
CA PRO A 96 -16.86 3.72 10.11
C PRO A 96 -17.16 2.32 10.64
N GLU A 97 -18.44 1.96 10.78
CA GLU A 97 -18.89 0.65 11.28
C GLU A 97 -18.38 -0.48 10.39
N LYS A 98 -18.43 -0.30 9.07
CA LYS A 98 -17.92 -1.28 8.11
C LYS A 98 -16.40 -1.36 8.16
N LEU A 99 -15.73 -0.21 8.31
CA LEU A 99 -14.27 -0.15 8.40
C LEU A 99 -13.72 -0.74 9.71
N THR A 100 -14.52 -0.87 10.77
CA THR A 100 -14.09 -1.51 12.02
C THR A 100 -13.66 -2.96 11.83
N LYS A 101 -14.22 -3.65 10.82
CA LYS A 101 -13.87 -5.03 10.44
C LYS A 101 -12.43 -5.19 9.94
N LEU A 102 -11.84 -4.10 9.40
CA LEU A 102 -10.49 -4.13 8.85
C LEU A 102 -9.44 -3.97 9.95
N SER A 103 -8.39 -4.76 9.89
CA SER A 103 -7.24 -4.66 10.80
C SER A 103 -5.95 -4.40 10.00
N ALA A 104 -4.99 -3.73 10.65
CA ALA A 104 -3.67 -3.54 10.06
C ALA A 104 -3.01 -4.90 9.75
N GLY A 105 -2.34 -4.97 8.60
CA GLY A 105 -1.67 -6.19 8.14
C GLY A 105 -2.55 -7.18 7.35
N MET A 106 -3.83 -6.89 7.16
CA MET A 106 -4.68 -7.70 6.26
C MET A 106 -4.22 -7.59 4.80
N ASN A 107 -4.27 -8.70 4.09
CA ASN A 107 -4.04 -8.76 2.65
C ASN A 107 -5.29 -8.32 1.87
N ALA A 108 -5.07 -7.56 0.81
CA ALA A 108 -6.14 -7.05 -0.03
C ALA A 108 -5.74 -6.94 -1.49
N ASN A 109 -6.69 -7.22 -2.38
CA ASN A 109 -6.64 -6.88 -3.79
C ASN A 109 -7.27 -5.50 -4.00
N VAL A 110 -6.61 -4.67 -4.80
CA VAL A 110 -7.01 -3.27 -5.01
C VAL A 110 -7.20 -3.00 -6.50
N TYR A 111 -8.39 -2.52 -6.85
CA TYR A 111 -8.83 -2.29 -8.21
C TYR A 111 -9.18 -0.81 -8.40
N VAL A 112 -8.38 -0.10 -9.20
CA VAL A 112 -8.69 1.27 -9.60
C VAL A 112 -9.73 1.23 -10.72
N LEU A 113 -10.89 1.86 -10.51
CA LEU A 113 -11.99 1.83 -11.46
C LEU A 113 -11.66 2.70 -12.68
N LYS A 114 -12.00 2.21 -13.88
CA LYS A 114 -11.88 3.00 -15.10
C LYS A 114 -13.03 4.02 -15.12
N ASN A 115 -12.70 5.28 -15.43
CA ASN A 115 -13.69 6.30 -15.76
C ASN A 115 -14.27 6.05 -17.15
#